data_AF-A0AAD1Q4Y4-F1
#
_entry.id   AF-A0AAD1Q4Y4-F1
#
_cell.length_a   1.000
_cell.length_b   1.000
_cell.length_c   1.000
_cell.angle_alpha   90.00
_cell.angle_beta   90.00
_cell.angle_gamma   90.00
#
_symmetry.space_group_name_H-M   'P 1'
#
loop_
_entity.id
_entity.type
_entity.pdbx_description
1 polymer ?
#
loop_
_entity_poly.entity_id
_entity_poly.type
_entity_poly.pdbx_seq_one_letter_code
_entity_poly.pdbx_strand_id
1 'polypeptide(L)'
;MTKNQTISPLSIIGVISAGLRIYRDHFRSYFNIALQAYCWSIIPIYGWAKFSALSALIGRLAYYETLEQPEVISEARSRVERRMWSFLGQGILVGLILIGGLLGLILVGVISLAILVYLLGQNNPLIYLIGFGIFIGVLCAYIGLASRMYIAALPLAVEDNMTATAGISRSWKLTKGAVLRIQGILFLGFLIILPVSILVILIIVFLPLAFGIIVNPDSSTYKLIVNLFSVAINIIIGALFLPFWQSIAGVIYYDLRVRREGMNLTTNPIKDRKSGV
;
A
#
# COMPACT_ATOMS: atom_id res chain seq x y z
N MET A 1 -13.30 36.83 54.43
CA MET A 1 -14.50 35.98 54.26
C MET A 1 -14.46 35.32 52.89
N THR A 2 -13.90 34.12 52.81
CA THR A 2 -13.84 33.30 51.59
C THR A 2 -15.15 32.53 51.45
N LYS A 3 -16.01 32.96 50.52
CA LYS A 3 -17.28 32.31 50.22
C LYS A 3 -16.98 30.96 49.56
N ASN A 4 -17.15 29.86 50.29
CA ASN A 4 -17.10 28.50 49.73
C ASN A 4 -18.16 28.39 48.63
N GLN A 5 -17.74 28.47 47.37
CA GLN A 5 -18.60 28.20 46.23
C GLN A 5 -18.81 26.69 46.15
N THR A 6 -20.02 26.25 46.51
CA THR A 6 -20.47 24.87 46.31
C THR A 6 -20.53 24.61 44.81
N ILE A 7 -19.65 23.74 44.32
CA ILE A 7 -19.59 23.31 42.91
C ILE A 7 -20.75 22.33 42.70
N SER A 8 -21.93 22.86 42.36
CA SER A 8 -23.07 22.02 41.96
C SER A 8 -22.91 21.55 40.51
N PRO A 9 -23.22 20.27 40.19
CA PRO A 9 -23.11 19.76 38.83
C PRO A 9 -24.06 20.50 37.89
N LEU A 10 -23.56 20.90 36.72
CA LEU A 10 -24.33 21.58 35.69
C LEU A 10 -25.36 20.62 35.06
N SER A 11 -26.59 21.12 34.83
CA SER A 11 -27.58 20.40 34.02
C SER A 11 -27.12 20.31 32.56
N ILE A 12 -27.66 19.37 31.78
CA ILE A 12 -27.28 19.16 30.36
C ILE A 12 -27.30 20.46 29.55
N ILE A 13 -28.35 21.27 29.70
CA ILE A 13 -28.50 22.58 29.03
C ILE A 13 -27.49 23.60 29.59
N GLY A 14 -27.22 23.55 30.90
CA GLY A 14 -26.20 24.37 31.56
C GLY A 14 -24.79 24.12 31.01
N VAL A 15 -24.43 22.85 30.76
CA VAL A 15 -23.14 22.48 30.17
C VAL A 15 -23.01 23.02 28.75
N ILE A 16 -24.03 22.83 27.91
CA ILE A 16 -24.00 23.28 26.50
C ILE A 16 -23.96 24.81 26.41
N SER A 17 -24.81 25.51 27.17
CA SER A 17 -24.84 26.98 27.18
C SER A 17 -23.55 27.59 27.72
N ALA A 18 -22.97 27.01 28.78
CA ALA A 18 -21.67 27.43 29.30
C ALA A 18 -20.55 27.18 28.27
N GLY A 19 -20.53 26.00 27.64
CA GLY A 19 -19.56 25.66 26.60
C GLY A 19 -19.63 26.60 25.40
N LEU A 20 -20.84 26.90 24.92
CA LEU A 20 -21.07 27.80 23.78
C LEU A 20 -20.69 29.24 24.12
N ARG A 21 -20.98 29.69 25.35
CA ARG A 21 -20.52 30.99 25.84
C ARG A 21 -19.00 31.09 25.86
N ILE A 22 -18.31 30.12 26.47
CA ILE A 22 -16.84 30.12 26.55
C ILE A 22 -16.21 30.06 25.15
N TYR A 23 -16.74 29.21 24.27
CA TYR A 23 -16.29 29.10 22.88
C TYR A 23 -16.43 30.41 22.12
N ARG A 24 -17.58 31.08 22.23
CA ARG A 24 -17.83 32.38 21.60
C ARG A 24 -16.88 33.45 22.14
N ASP A 25 -16.73 33.51 23.46
CA ASP A 25 -15.95 34.55 24.13
C ASP A 25 -14.43 34.41 23.83
N HIS A 26 -13.93 33.19 23.52
CA HIS A 26 -12.53 32.92 23.19
C HIS A 26 -12.29 32.39 21.76
N PHE A 27 -13.26 32.61 20.87
CA PHE A 27 -13.32 31.97 19.54
C PHE A 27 -11.99 32.00 18.79
N ARG A 28 -11.35 33.17 18.71
CA ARG A 28 -10.11 33.36 17.93
C ARG A 28 -8.93 32.57 18.50
N SER A 29 -8.81 32.48 19.82
CA SER A 29 -7.71 31.74 20.48
C SER A 29 -7.89 30.24 20.28
N TYR A 30 -9.09 29.72 20.55
CA TYR A 30 -9.39 28.29 20.38
C TYR A 30 -9.36 27.87 18.92
N PHE A 31 -9.80 28.71 18.00
CA PHE A 31 -9.70 28.45 16.57
C PHE A 31 -8.24 28.30 16.10
N ASN A 32 -7.33 29.17 16.55
CA ASN A 32 -5.92 29.08 16.20
C ASN A 32 -5.26 27.81 16.74
N ILE A 33 -5.56 27.44 18.00
CA ILE A 33 -5.06 26.20 18.62
C ILE A 33 -5.61 24.98 17.88
N ALA A 34 -6.91 24.96 17.58
CA ALA A 34 -7.54 23.89 16.83
C ALA A 34 -6.94 23.76 15.42
N LEU A 35 -6.70 24.87 14.73
CA LEU A 35 -6.09 24.88 13.40
C LEU A 35 -4.69 24.28 13.43
N GLN A 36 -3.86 24.65 14.42
CA GLN A 36 -2.54 24.04 14.62
C GLN A 36 -2.67 22.53 14.87
N ALA A 37 -3.59 22.10 15.73
CA ALA A 37 -3.83 20.68 15.99
C ALA A 37 -4.22 19.91 14.71
N TYR A 38 -5.09 20.48 13.87
CA TYR A 38 -5.46 19.88 12.59
C TYR A 38 -4.30 19.84 11.59
N CYS A 39 -3.37 20.80 11.60
CA CYS A 39 -2.16 20.73 10.79
C CYS A 39 -1.27 19.53 11.18
N TRP A 40 -1.14 19.22 12.46
CA TRP A 40 -0.37 18.05 12.92
C TRP A 40 -0.99 16.72 12.46
N SER A 41 -2.31 16.65 12.31
CA SER A 41 -3.01 15.47 11.77
C SER A 41 -2.68 15.15 10.31
N ILE A 42 -2.05 16.06 9.56
CA ILE A 42 -1.65 15.84 8.16
C ILE A 42 -0.33 15.06 8.05
N ILE A 43 0.46 14.98 9.12
CA ILE A 43 1.79 14.33 9.10
C ILE A 43 1.75 12.88 8.60
N PRO A 44 0.80 12.02 9.03
CA PRO A 44 0.68 10.67 8.48
C PRO A 44 0.42 10.66 6.97
N ILE A 45 -0.40 11.61 6.49
CA ILE A 45 -0.75 11.74 5.06
C ILE A 45 0.49 12.11 4.25
N TYR A 46 1.30 13.06 4.75
CA TYR A 46 2.58 13.41 4.14
C TYR A 46 3.53 12.21 4.12
N GLY A 47 3.61 11.47 5.23
CA GLY A 47 4.43 10.25 5.35
C GLY A 47 4.05 9.20 4.31
N TRP A 48 2.75 8.96 4.10
CA TRP A 48 2.25 8.03 3.08
C TRP A 48 2.53 8.49 1.65
N ALA A 49 2.39 9.79 1.37
CA ALA A 49 2.76 10.35 0.08
C ALA A 49 4.26 10.16 -0.20
N LYS A 50 5.10 10.45 0.80
CA LYS A 50 6.55 10.31 0.71
C LYS A 50 6.97 8.85 0.52
N PHE A 51 6.38 7.93 1.30
CA PHE A 51 6.62 6.50 1.19
C PHE A 51 6.27 5.99 -0.21
N SER A 52 5.10 6.37 -0.74
CA SER A 52 4.64 5.95 -2.07
C SER A 52 5.53 6.48 -3.20
N ALA A 53 6.03 7.71 -3.07
CA ALA A 53 6.97 8.28 -4.01
C ALA A 53 8.33 7.57 -3.98
N LEU A 54 8.86 7.26 -2.78
CA LEU A 54 10.14 6.59 -2.62
C LEU A 54 10.11 5.13 -3.08
N SER A 55 9.00 4.40 -2.86
CA SER A 55 8.85 3.04 -3.39
C SER A 55 8.84 3.05 -4.92
N ALA A 56 8.07 3.96 -5.53
CA ALA A 56 8.03 4.11 -6.99
C ALA A 56 9.37 4.56 -7.58
N LEU A 57 10.15 5.36 -6.85
CA LEU A 57 11.52 5.74 -7.24
C LEU A 57 12.42 4.51 -7.42
N ILE A 58 12.37 3.54 -6.50
CA ILE A 58 13.17 2.32 -6.62
C ILE A 58 12.78 1.55 -7.89
N GLY A 59 11.48 1.46 -8.18
CA GLY A 59 11.00 0.84 -9.41
C GLY A 59 11.44 1.58 -10.67
N ARG A 60 11.44 2.92 -10.66
CA ARG A 60 11.97 3.76 -11.74
C ARG A 60 13.45 3.49 -11.96
N LEU A 61 14.26 3.50 -10.89
CA LEU A 61 15.69 3.23 -11.00
C LEU A 61 15.97 1.85 -11.58
N ALA A 62 15.26 0.81 -11.12
CA ALA A 62 15.37 -0.53 -11.68
C ALA A 62 14.96 -0.60 -13.16
N TYR A 63 13.93 0.14 -13.57
CA TYR A 63 13.53 0.24 -14.96
C TYR A 63 14.61 0.87 -15.86
N TYR A 64 15.25 1.96 -15.41
CA TYR A 64 16.33 2.59 -16.16
C TYR A 64 17.63 1.78 -16.15
N GLU A 65 17.89 1.03 -15.07
CA GLU A 65 18.97 0.03 -15.03
C GLU A 65 18.75 -1.06 -16.08
N THR A 66 17.51 -1.56 -16.24
CA THR A 66 17.19 -2.55 -17.29
C THR A 66 17.30 -2.00 -18.72
N LEU A 67 17.30 -0.68 -18.88
CA LEU A 67 17.56 -0.02 -20.17
C LEU A 67 19.05 0.23 -20.43
N GLU A 68 19.93 -0.18 -19.53
CA GLU A 68 21.36 0.15 -19.55
C GLU A 68 21.62 1.67 -19.56
N GLN A 69 20.67 2.46 -19.03
CA GLN A 69 20.72 3.93 -18.94
C GLN A 69 20.47 4.36 -17.48
N PRO A 70 21.40 4.07 -16.55
CA PRO A 70 21.18 4.33 -15.13
C PRO A 70 20.99 5.82 -14.86
N GLU A 71 19.93 6.16 -14.13
CA GLU A 71 19.67 7.53 -13.69
C GLU A 71 20.37 7.84 -12.37
N VAL A 72 20.86 9.08 -12.21
CA VAL A 72 21.42 9.55 -10.95
C VAL A 72 20.31 9.63 -9.89
N ILE A 73 20.52 8.96 -8.75
CA ILE A 73 19.53 8.82 -7.69
C ILE A 73 19.01 10.18 -7.19
N SER A 74 19.88 11.18 -7.04
CA SER A 74 19.51 12.51 -6.55
C SER A 74 18.56 13.24 -7.52
N GLU A 75 18.83 13.18 -8.82
CA GLU A 75 18.01 13.79 -9.86
C GLU A 75 16.65 13.08 -9.95
N ALA A 76 16.66 11.75 -10.04
CA ALA A 76 15.44 10.95 -10.09
C ALA A 76 14.57 11.17 -8.84
N ARG A 77 15.17 11.20 -7.65
CA ARG A 77 14.48 11.47 -6.39
C ARG A 77 13.79 12.84 -6.40
N SER A 78 14.50 13.88 -6.81
CA SER A 78 13.93 15.23 -6.86
C SER A 78 12.72 15.33 -7.79
N ARG A 79 12.74 14.61 -8.92
CA ARG A 79 11.66 14.56 -9.91
C ARG A 79 10.43 13.83 -9.36
N VAL A 80 10.63 12.67 -8.74
CA VAL A 80 9.56 11.82 -8.20
C VAL A 80 8.91 12.48 -6.96
N GLU A 81 9.72 13.06 -6.07
CA GLU A 81 9.20 13.70 -4.86
C GLU A 81 8.35 14.95 -5.14
N ARG A 82 8.64 15.72 -6.20
CA ARG A 82 7.77 16.83 -6.63
C ARG A 82 6.35 16.37 -6.98
N ARG A 83 6.18 15.10 -7.39
CA ARG A 83 4.90 14.49 -7.75
C ARG A 83 4.33 13.58 -6.65
N MET A 84 4.83 13.63 -5.41
CA MET A 84 4.39 12.74 -4.31
C MET A 84 2.88 12.75 -4.07
N TRP A 85 2.21 13.88 -4.25
CA TRP A 85 0.75 13.99 -4.11
C TRP A 85 -0.01 13.23 -5.20
N SER A 86 0.54 13.13 -6.40
CA SER A 86 -0.01 12.30 -7.47
C SER A 86 0.13 10.82 -7.15
N PHE A 87 1.24 10.40 -6.53
CA PHE A 87 1.40 9.02 -6.04
C PHE A 87 0.43 8.70 -4.91
N LEU A 88 0.21 9.63 -3.98
CA LEU A 88 -0.79 9.44 -2.93
C LEU A 88 -2.20 9.29 -3.52
N GLY A 89 -2.59 10.21 -4.41
CA GLY A 89 -3.89 10.15 -5.09
C GLY A 89 -4.06 8.85 -5.88
N GLN A 90 -3.02 8.41 -6.57
CA GLN A 90 -3.02 7.13 -7.26
C GLN A 90 -3.13 5.94 -6.31
N GLY A 91 -2.38 5.94 -5.21
CA GLY A 91 -2.42 4.90 -4.18
C GLY A 91 -3.80 4.76 -3.55
N ILE A 92 -4.46 5.89 -3.25
CA ILE A 92 -5.85 5.91 -2.75
C ILE A 92 -6.81 5.33 -3.80
N LEU A 93 -6.70 5.74 -5.07
CA LEU A 93 -7.55 5.24 -6.14
C LEU A 93 -7.36 3.73 -6.37
N VAL A 94 -6.12 3.26 -6.41
CA VAL A 94 -5.81 1.83 -6.51
C VAL A 94 -6.35 1.08 -5.30
N GLY A 95 -6.16 1.61 -4.08
CA GLY A 95 -6.72 1.05 -2.86
C GLY A 95 -8.24 0.92 -2.92
N LEU A 96 -8.93 1.97 -3.38
CA LEU A 96 -10.39 1.96 -3.53
C LEU A 96 -10.86 0.96 -4.58
N ILE A 97 -10.14 0.83 -5.70
CA ILE A 97 -10.43 -0.17 -6.74
C ILE A 97 -10.25 -1.60 -6.18
N LEU A 98 -9.18 -1.85 -5.42
CA LEU A 98 -8.93 -3.18 -4.85
C LEU A 98 -9.93 -3.53 -3.75
N ILE A 99 -10.28 -2.59 -2.87
CA ILE A 99 -11.30 -2.78 -1.84
C ILE A 99 -12.67 -3.00 -2.49
N GLY A 100 -13.07 -2.13 -3.42
CA GLY A 100 -14.34 -2.25 -4.13
C GLY A 100 -14.44 -3.56 -4.92
N GLY A 101 -13.35 -3.96 -5.58
CA GLY A 101 -13.24 -5.24 -6.27
C GLY A 101 -13.35 -6.43 -5.31
N LEU A 102 -12.68 -6.39 -4.16
CA LEU A 102 -12.78 -7.43 -3.14
C LEU A 102 -14.21 -7.55 -2.60
N LEU A 103 -14.83 -6.44 -2.21
CA LEU A 103 -16.20 -6.42 -1.71
C LEU A 103 -17.19 -6.94 -2.76
N GLY A 104 -17.05 -6.52 -4.02
CA GLY A 104 -17.86 -7.02 -5.12
C GLY A 104 -17.71 -8.53 -5.34
N LEU A 105 -16.47 -9.05 -5.32
CA LEU A 105 -16.20 -10.48 -5.46
C LEU A 105 -16.71 -11.30 -4.27
N ILE A 106 -16.55 -10.82 -3.04
CA ILE A 106 -17.10 -11.45 -1.83
C ILE A 106 -18.61 -11.49 -1.90
N LEU A 107 -19.26 -10.38 -2.28
CA LEU A 107 -20.71 -10.29 -2.41
C LEU A 107 -21.24 -11.31 -3.42
N VAL A 108 -20.60 -11.39 -4.60
CA VAL A 108 -20.93 -12.42 -5.61
C VAL A 108 -20.74 -13.82 -5.04
N GLY A 109 -19.60 -14.11 -4.40
CA GLY A 109 -19.30 -15.42 -3.83
C GLY A 109 -20.29 -15.86 -2.75
N VAL A 110 -20.65 -14.95 -1.83
CA VAL A 110 -21.62 -15.19 -0.75
C VAL A 110 -23.02 -15.42 -1.32
N ILE A 111 -23.45 -14.61 -2.29
CA ILE A 111 -24.76 -14.79 -2.94
C ILE A 111 -24.80 -16.14 -3.68
N SER A 112 -23.76 -16.47 -4.43
CA SER A 112 -23.65 -17.77 -5.11
C SER A 112 -23.73 -18.93 -4.13
N LEU A 113 -23.04 -18.84 -2.99
CA LEU A 113 -23.08 -19.86 -1.95
C LEU A 113 -24.46 -19.95 -1.27
N ALA A 114 -25.09 -18.81 -0.98
CA ALA A 114 -26.42 -18.77 -0.37
C ALA A 114 -27.50 -19.40 -1.27
N ILE A 115 -27.46 -19.10 -2.58
CA ILE A 115 -28.33 -19.75 -3.58
C ILE A 115 -28.08 -21.26 -3.58
N LEU A 116 -26.82 -21.68 -3.55
CA LEU A 116 -26.45 -23.09 -3.55
C LEU A 116 -27.01 -23.83 -2.32
N VAL A 117 -26.88 -23.23 -1.14
CA VAL A 117 -27.43 -23.76 0.12
C VAL A 117 -28.96 -23.85 0.07
N TYR A 118 -29.63 -22.83 -0.48
CA TYR A 118 -31.08 -22.81 -0.66
C TYR A 118 -31.58 -23.93 -1.58
N LEU A 119 -30.86 -24.18 -2.70
CA LEU A 119 -31.24 -25.19 -3.68
C LEU A 119 -30.92 -26.64 -3.24
N LEU A 120 -29.77 -26.86 -2.61
CA LEU A 120 -29.28 -28.20 -2.29
C LEU A 120 -29.59 -28.66 -0.86
N GLY A 121 -30.02 -27.75 0.02
CA GLY A 121 -30.29 -28.00 1.44
C GLY A 121 -29.00 -28.03 2.28
N GLN A 122 -29.06 -27.49 3.51
CA GLN A 122 -27.89 -27.20 4.35
C GLN A 122 -26.94 -28.40 4.61
N ASN A 123 -27.45 -29.63 4.58
CA ASN A 123 -26.68 -30.83 4.94
C ASN A 123 -26.07 -31.56 3.73
N ASN A 124 -26.08 -30.94 2.55
CA ASN A 124 -25.53 -31.57 1.35
C ASN A 124 -24.00 -31.38 1.27
N PRO A 125 -23.19 -32.45 1.29
CA PRO A 125 -21.73 -32.35 1.25
C PRO A 125 -21.19 -31.69 -0.04
N LEU A 126 -21.97 -31.69 -1.12
CA LEU A 126 -21.63 -31.02 -2.37
C LEU A 126 -21.48 -29.50 -2.21
N ILE A 127 -22.10 -28.91 -1.18
CA ILE A 127 -21.99 -27.47 -0.88
C ILE A 127 -20.56 -27.09 -0.55
N TYR A 128 -19.85 -27.92 0.22
CA TYR A 128 -18.46 -27.64 0.59
C TYR A 128 -17.53 -27.72 -0.63
N LEU A 129 -17.75 -28.70 -1.51
CA LEU A 129 -16.95 -28.86 -2.73
C LEU A 129 -17.14 -27.68 -3.69
N ILE A 130 -18.40 -27.31 -3.97
CA ILE A 130 -18.72 -26.19 -4.87
C ILE A 130 -18.31 -24.86 -4.23
N GLY A 131 -18.55 -24.70 -2.93
CA GLY A 131 -18.13 -23.53 -2.15
C GLY A 131 -16.61 -23.33 -2.18
N PHE A 132 -15.83 -24.40 -2.09
CA PHE A 132 -14.38 -24.34 -2.26
C PHE A 132 -13.98 -23.91 -3.67
N GLY A 133 -14.67 -24.40 -4.70
CA GLY A 133 -14.50 -23.93 -6.08
C GLY A 133 -14.79 -22.44 -6.26
N ILE A 134 -15.87 -21.94 -5.66
CA ILE A 134 -16.22 -20.50 -5.65
C ILE A 134 -15.13 -19.69 -4.94
N PHE A 135 -14.65 -20.17 -3.80
CA PHE A 135 -13.57 -19.53 -3.04
C PHE A 135 -12.30 -19.39 -3.88
N ILE A 136 -11.87 -20.47 -4.54
CA ILE A 136 -10.72 -20.42 -5.46
C ILE A 136 -10.98 -19.44 -6.60
N GLY A 137 -12.18 -19.45 -7.19
CA GLY A 137 -12.56 -18.52 -8.27
C GLY A 137 -12.46 -17.05 -7.84
N VAL A 138 -12.98 -16.72 -6.65
CA VAL A 138 -12.90 -15.38 -6.05
C VAL A 138 -11.44 -14.99 -5.80
N LEU A 139 -10.64 -15.89 -5.24
CA LEU A 139 -9.23 -15.67 -4.97
C LEU A 139 -8.45 -15.41 -6.28
N CYS A 140 -8.63 -16.26 -7.29
CA CYS A 140 -8.00 -16.08 -8.60
C CYS A 140 -8.42 -14.77 -9.29
N ALA A 141 -9.70 -14.40 -9.21
CA ALA A 141 -10.20 -13.13 -9.73
C ALA A 141 -9.57 -11.94 -9.02
N TYR A 142 -9.46 -11.99 -7.70
CA TYR A 142 -8.86 -10.92 -6.90
C TYR A 142 -7.37 -10.77 -7.18
N ILE A 143 -6.60 -11.87 -7.21
CA ILE A 143 -5.17 -11.84 -7.59
C ILE A 143 -5.02 -11.33 -9.03
N GLY A 144 -5.93 -11.71 -9.92
CA GLY A 144 -5.98 -11.20 -11.29
C GLY A 144 -6.16 -9.68 -11.33
N LEU A 145 -7.08 -9.14 -10.53
CA LEU A 145 -7.28 -7.69 -10.40
C LEU A 145 -6.05 -6.99 -9.80
N ALA A 146 -5.50 -7.53 -8.72
CA ALA A 146 -4.34 -6.97 -8.03
C ALA A 146 -3.10 -6.90 -8.94
N SER A 147 -2.85 -7.94 -9.74
CA SER A 147 -1.73 -7.98 -10.68
C SER A 147 -1.78 -6.86 -11.72
N ARG A 148 -2.98 -6.44 -12.15
CA ARG A 148 -3.17 -5.35 -13.11
C ARG A 148 -2.88 -3.98 -12.51
N MET A 149 -3.01 -3.85 -11.19
CA MET A 149 -2.73 -2.61 -10.47
C MET A 149 -1.28 -2.55 -9.94
N TYR A 150 -0.59 -3.70 -9.89
CA TYR A 150 0.75 -3.81 -9.31
C TYR A 150 1.76 -2.84 -9.91
N ILE A 151 1.80 -2.70 -11.24
CA ILE A 151 2.73 -1.80 -11.92
C ILE A 151 2.21 -0.37 -12.04
N ALA A 152 1.06 -0.02 -11.47
CA ALA A 152 0.41 1.24 -11.79
C ALA A 152 1.27 2.47 -11.43
N ALA A 153 2.06 2.40 -10.37
CA ALA A 153 2.95 3.49 -9.96
C ALA A 153 4.08 3.76 -10.98
N LEU A 154 4.48 2.77 -11.78
CA LEU A 154 5.61 2.86 -12.70
C LEU A 154 5.36 3.81 -13.88
N PRO A 155 4.22 3.76 -14.60
CA PRO A 155 3.86 4.77 -15.58
C PRO A 155 3.93 6.20 -15.04
N LEU A 156 3.46 6.44 -13.80
CA LEU A 156 3.51 7.78 -13.19
C LEU A 156 4.95 8.18 -12.83
N ALA A 157 5.76 7.21 -12.41
CA ALA A 157 7.15 7.43 -12.04
C ALA A 157 8.04 7.66 -13.25
N VAL A 158 7.85 6.93 -14.36
CA VAL A 158 8.74 6.90 -15.52
C VAL A 158 8.31 7.92 -16.58
N GLU A 159 7.02 7.92 -16.96
CA GLU A 159 6.54 8.69 -18.11
C GLU A 159 6.31 10.18 -17.76
N ASP A 160 6.66 11.05 -18.71
CA ASP A 160 6.44 12.49 -18.57
C ASP A 160 4.97 12.88 -18.69
N ASN A 161 4.54 13.90 -17.94
CA ASN A 161 3.18 14.44 -17.92
C ASN A 161 2.06 13.42 -17.65
N MET A 162 2.34 12.35 -16.93
CA MET A 162 1.34 11.36 -16.52
C MET A 162 0.54 11.83 -15.31
N THR A 163 -0.78 11.63 -15.33
CA THR A 163 -1.67 11.84 -14.17
C THR A 163 -1.91 10.53 -13.44
N ALA A 164 -2.37 10.60 -12.18
CA ALA A 164 -2.65 9.43 -11.35
C ALA A 164 -3.61 8.41 -12.02
N THR A 165 -4.68 8.91 -12.64
CA THR A 165 -5.68 8.07 -13.34
C THR A 165 -5.16 7.54 -14.67
N ALA A 166 -4.39 8.34 -15.41
CA ALA A 166 -3.77 7.90 -16.65
C ALA A 166 -2.77 6.76 -16.40
N GLY A 167 -2.00 6.82 -15.30
CA GLY A 167 -1.11 5.73 -14.89
C GLY A 167 -1.83 4.42 -14.61
N ILE A 168 -3.00 4.47 -13.97
CA ILE A 168 -3.84 3.28 -13.73
C ILE A 168 -4.38 2.71 -15.05
N SER A 169 -4.90 3.56 -15.94
CA SER A 169 -5.39 3.13 -17.26
C SER A 169 -4.27 2.51 -18.09
N ARG A 170 -3.09 3.09 -18.04
CA ARG A 170 -1.87 2.59 -18.70
C ARG A 170 -1.49 1.21 -18.17
N SER A 171 -1.44 1.05 -16.86
CA SER A 171 -1.22 -0.23 -16.18
C SER A 171 -2.19 -1.32 -16.67
N TRP A 172 -3.47 -0.99 -16.75
CA TRP A 172 -4.50 -1.92 -17.23
C TRP A 172 -4.29 -2.35 -18.68
N LYS A 173 -3.94 -1.41 -19.56
CA LYS A 173 -3.68 -1.70 -20.98
C LYS A 173 -2.45 -2.60 -21.15
N LEU A 174 -1.37 -2.31 -20.43
CA LEU A 174 -0.12 -3.08 -20.52
C LEU A 174 -0.27 -4.50 -19.96
N THR A 175 -1.01 -4.67 -18.86
CA THR A 175 -1.20 -5.97 -18.19
C THR A 175 -2.27 -6.85 -18.84
N LYS A 176 -3.08 -6.32 -19.76
CA LYS A 176 -4.10 -7.09 -20.49
C LYS A 176 -3.44 -8.33 -21.11
N GLY A 177 -3.97 -9.54 -20.87
CA GLY A 177 -3.43 -10.80 -21.40
C GLY A 177 -2.06 -11.26 -20.85
N ALA A 178 -1.45 -10.54 -19.91
CA ALA A 178 -0.16 -10.90 -19.29
C ALA A 178 -0.29 -11.23 -17.79
N VAL A 179 -1.53 -11.27 -17.26
CA VAL A 179 -1.83 -11.48 -15.83
C VAL A 179 -1.17 -12.75 -15.26
N LEU A 180 -1.33 -13.90 -15.93
CA LEU A 180 -0.74 -15.17 -15.47
C LEU A 180 0.79 -15.10 -15.40
N ARG A 181 1.41 -14.38 -16.32
CA ARG A 181 2.87 -14.22 -16.33
C ARG A 181 3.34 -13.31 -15.20
N ILE A 182 2.64 -12.20 -14.97
CA ILE A 182 2.92 -11.32 -13.82
C ILE A 182 2.77 -12.11 -12.52
N GLN A 183 1.70 -12.91 -12.38
CA GLN A 183 1.50 -13.79 -11.24
C GLN A 183 2.63 -14.81 -11.10
N GLY A 184 3.07 -15.45 -12.18
CA GLY A 184 4.20 -16.38 -12.16
C GLY A 184 5.52 -15.73 -11.70
N ILE A 185 5.81 -14.52 -12.16
CA ILE A 185 7.00 -13.75 -11.74
C ILE A 185 6.90 -13.39 -10.25
N LEU A 186 5.75 -12.87 -9.80
CA LEU A 186 5.54 -12.51 -8.40
C LEU A 186 5.56 -13.73 -7.49
N PHE A 187 5.01 -14.86 -7.94
CA PHE A 187 5.07 -16.13 -7.23
C PHE A 187 6.50 -16.63 -7.09
N LEU A 188 7.31 -16.56 -8.16
CA LEU A 188 8.72 -16.92 -8.08
C LEU A 188 9.49 -15.97 -7.14
N GLY A 189 9.21 -14.66 -7.19
CA GLY A 189 9.77 -13.70 -6.25
C GLY A 189 9.40 -13.99 -4.79
N PHE A 190 8.15 -14.40 -4.56
CA PHE A 190 7.69 -14.85 -3.25
C PHE A 190 8.44 -16.10 -2.78
N LEU A 191 8.65 -17.10 -3.65
CA LEU A 191 9.41 -18.30 -3.33
C LEU A 191 10.87 -17.98 -2.95
N ILE A 192 11.49 -17.00 -3.60
CA ILE A 192 12.86 -16.55 -3.28
C ILE A 192 12.92 -15.95 -1.86
N ILE A 193 11.95 -15.13 -1.49
CA ILE A 193 11.91 -14.51 -0.15
C ILE A 193 11.44 -15.49 0.94
N LEU A 194 10.69 -16.54 0.58
CA LEU A 194 10.01 -17.45 1.51
C LEU A 194 10.90 -17.95 2.67
N PRO A 195 12.14 -18.45 2.45
CA PRO A 195 12.99 -18.92 3.56
C PRO A 195 13.33 -17.81 4.55
N VAL A 196 13.61 -16.59 4.05
CA VAL A 196 13.90 -15.42 4.87
C VAL A 196 12.65 -15.00 5.65
N SER A 197 11.47 -15.02 5.02
CA SER A 197 10.20 -14.75 5.69
C SER A 197 9.91 -15.73 6.82
N ILE A 198 10.20 -17.02 6.64
CA ILE A 198 10.04 -18.01 7.71
C ILE A 198 10.93 -17.64 8.90
N LEU A 199 12.22 -17.37 8.68
CA LEU A 199 13.14 -16.96 9.75
C LEU A 199 12.65 -15.72 10.49
N VAL A 200 12.16 -14.73 9.75
CA VAL A 200 11.58 -13.50 10.31
C VAL A 200 10.35 -13.80 11.17
N ILE A 201 9.43 -14.65 10.71
CA ILE A 201 8.25 -15.05 11.47
C ILE A 201 8.66 -15.77 12.76
N LEU A 202 9.66 -16.64 12.70
CA LEU A 202 10.21 -17.31 13.90
C LEU A 202 10.73 -16.27 14.90
N ILE A 203 11.48 -15.26 14.46
CA ILE A 203 11.96 -14.19 15.35
C ILE A 203 10.79 -13.43 16.00
N ILE A 204 9.76 -13.07 15.22
CA ILE A 204 8.59 -12.34 15.71
C ILE A 204 7.79 -13.15 16.75
N VAL A 205 7.69 -14.46 16.57
CA VAL A 205 6.91 -15.33 17.47
C VAL A 205 7.71 -15.71 18.71
N PHE A 206 8.96 -16.14 18.56
CA PHE A 206 9.75 -16.70 19.65
C PHE A 206 10.39 -15.65 20.55
N LEU A 207 10.76 -14.47 20.02
CA LEU A 207 11.43 -13.47 20.85
C LEU A 207 10.50 -12.92 21.95
N PRO A 208 9.25 -12.52 21.68
CA PRO A 208 8.32 -12.13 22.74
C PRO A 208 8.07 -13.25 23.74
N LEU A 209 7.95 -14.49 23.26
CA LEU A 209 7.73 -15.66 24.12
C LEU A 209 8.90 -15.86 25.10
N ALA A 210 10.15 -15.71 24.64
CA ALA A 210 11.33 -15.75 25.49
C ALA A 210 11.35 -14.62 26.54
N PHE A 211 10.97 -13.40 26.14
CA PHE A 211 10.84 -12.27 27.08
C PHE A 211 9.74 -12.49 28.12
N GLY A 212 8.64 -13.15 27.74
CA GLY A 212 7.52 -13.45 28.63
C GLY A 212 7.85 -14.45 29.75
N ILE A 213 8.97 -15.17 29.65
CA ILE A 213 9.49 -16.03 30.72
C ILE A 213 10.19 -15.18 31.80
N ILE A 214 10.85 -14.09 31.41
CA ILE A 214 11.66 -13.24 32.30
C ILE A 214 10.78 -12.15 32.93
N VAL A 215 9.87 -11.57 32.15
CA VAL A 215 8.99 -10.47 32.54
C VAL A 215 7.56 -10.94 32.45
N ASN A 216 6.75 -10.66 33.48
CA ASN A 216 5.33 -11.03 33.49
C ASN A 216 4.61 -10.51 32.22
N PRO A 217 4.01 -11.39 31.40
CA PRO A 217 3.33 -11.00 30.15
C PRO A 217 2.18 -10.00 30.31
N ASP A 218 1.56 -9.97 31.49
CA ASP A 218 0.46 -9.05 31.78
C ASP A 218 0.92 -7.65 32.17
N SER A 219 2.21 -7.48 32.48
CA SER A 219 2.79 -6.19 32.84
C SER A 219 2.73 -5.20 31.67
N SER A 220 2.46 -3.92 31.98
CA SER A 220 2.47 -2.83 31.01
C SER A 220 3.85 -2.66 30.36
N THR A 221 4.92 -2.88 31.12
CA THR A 221 6.31 -2.81 30.65
C THR A 221 6.60 -3.87 29.59
N TYR A 222 6.16 -5.11 29.78
CA TYR A 222 6.31 -6.17 28.77
C TYR A 222 5.61 -5.79 27.46
N LYS A 223 4.34 -5.37 27.54
CA LYS A 223 3.53 -4.97 26.37
C LYS A 223 4.18 -3.82 25.60
N LEU A 224 4.72 -2.82 26.32
CA LEU A 224 5.46 -1.71 25.71
C LEU A 224 6.68 -2.20 24.94
N ILE A 225 7.54 -3.02 25.57
CA ILE A 225 8.78 -3.52 24.97
C ILE A 225 8.48 -4.36 23.72
N VAL A 226 7.53 -5.29 23.82
CA VAL A 226 7.14 -6.15 22.69
C VAL A 226 6.53 -5.34 21.54
N ASN A 227 5.74 -4.30 21.85
CA ASN A 227 5.18 -3.43 20.83
C ASN A 227 6.27 -2.62 20.11
N LEU A 228 7.17 -1.98 20.85
CA LEU A 228 8.30 -1.23 20.28
C LEU A 228 9.19 -2.14 19.42
N PHE A 229 9.49 -3.34 19.91
CA PHE A 229 10.22 -4.35 19.16
C PHE A 229 9.49 -4.73 17.87
N SER A 230 8.18 -4.99 17.94
CA SER A 230 7.35 -5.34 16.78
C SER A 230 7.34 -4.22 15.74
N VAL A 231 7.22 -2.96 16.16
CA VAL A 231 7.27 -1.80 15.26
C VAL A 231 8.65 -1.71 14.58
N ALA A 232 9.73 -1.81 15.36
CA ALA A 232 11.10 -1.74 14.83
C ALA A 232 11.36 -2.86 13.80
N ILE A 233 10.97 -4.10 14.12
CA ILE A 233 11.12 -5.24 13.22
C ILE A 233 10.29 -5.07 11.95
N ASN A 234 9.05 -4.60 12.03
CA ASN A 234 8.24 -4.32 10.83
C ASN A 234 8.91 -3.30 9.90
N ILE A 235 9.52 -2.25 10.45
CA ILE A 235 10.26 -1.25 9.67
C ILE A 235 11.47 -1.90 8.98
N ILE A 236 12.25 -2.70 9.70
CA ILE A 236 13.43 -3.38 9.16
C ILE A 236 13.07 -4.35 8.05
N ILE A 237 12.05 -5.21 8.27
CA ILE A 237 11.56 -6.17 7.27
C ILE A 237 11.05 -5.45 6.03
N GLY A 238 10.26 -4.39 6.23
CA GLY A 238 9.75 -3.56 5.15
C GLY A 238 10.89 -2.97 4.32
N ALA A 239 11.90 -2.39 4.97
CA ALA A 239 13.07 -1.83 4.30
C ALA A 239 13.92 -2.89 3.57
N LEU A 240 13.97 -4.12 4.09
CA LEU A 240 14.69 -5.23 3.49
C LEU A 240 14.01 -5.75 2.21
N PHE A 241 12.69 -5.93 2.22
CA PHE A 241 11.96 -6.54 1.10
C PHE A 241 11.45 -5.53 0.07
N LEU A 242 11.26 -4.26 0.46
CA LEU A 242 10.73 -3.24 -0.45
C LEU A 242 11.58 -3.09 -1.73
N PRO A 243 12.92 -2.99 -1.68
CA PRO A 243 13.72 -2.83 -2.89
C PRO A 243 13.56 -4.00 -3.87
N PHE A 244 13.52 -5.23 -3.36
CA PHE A 244 13.33 -6.42 -4.19
C PHE A 244 12.02 -6.38 -4.98
N TRP A 245 10.91 -6.09 -4.30
CA TRP A 245 9.60 -6.01 -4.97
C TRP A 245 9.53 -4.86 -5.97
N GLN A 246 10.09 -3.70 -5.63
CA GLN A 246 10.09 -2.56 -6.55
C GLN A 246 11.00 -2.79 -7.77
N SER A 247 12.13 -3.49 -7.60
CA SER A 247 12.97 -3.90 -8.73
C SER A 247 12.24 -4.83 -9.69
N ILE A 248 11.52 -5.83 -9.16
CA ILE A 248 10.65 -6.70 -9.98
C ILE A 248 9.59 -5.87 -10.72
N ALA A 249 8.95 -4.90 -10.04
CA ALA A 249 7.95 -4.04 -10.68
C ALA A 249 8.54 -3.24 -11.85
N GLY A 250 9.75 -2.69 -11.71
CA GLY A 250 10.48 -1.99 -12.77
C GLY A 250 10.77 -2.90 -13.97
N VAL A 251 11.29 -4.11 -13.73
CA VAL A 251 11.59 -5.11 -14.77
C VAL A 251 10.32 -5.58 -15.49
N ILE A 252 9.23 -5.83 -14.75
CA ILE A 252 7.93 -6.20 -15.33
C ILE A 252 7.42 -5.09 -16.24
N TYR A 253 7.51 -3.83 -15.80
CA TYR A 253 7.09 -2.70 -16.60
C TYR A 253 7.90 -2.57 -17.90
N TYR A 254 9.22 -2.76 -17.83
CA TYR A 254 10.09 -2.86 -19.02
C TYR A 254 9.63 -3.98 -19.96
N ASP A 255 9.53 -5.21 -19.47
CA ASP A 255 9.18 -6.38 -20.30
C ASP A 255 7.79 -6.24 -20.96
N LEU A 256 6.79 -5.72 -20.23
CA LEU A 256 5.46 -5.48 -20.79
C LEU A 256 5.50 -4.41 -21.88
N ARG A 257 6.30 -3.36 -21.70
CA ARG A 257 6.47 -2.29 -22.68
C ARG A 257 7.16 -2.81 -23.94
N VAL A 258 8.22 -3.62 -23.81
CA VAL A 258 8.87 -4.28 -24.95
C VAL A 258 7.87 -5.11 -25.74
N ARG A 259 7.06 -5.92 -25.06
CA ARG A 259 6.15 -6.87 -25.72
C ARG A 259 4.92 -6.23 -26.34
N ARG A 260 4.40 -5.17 -25.73
CA ARG A 260 3.16 -4.50 -26.19
C ARG A 260 3.43 -3.40 -27.20
N GLU A 261 4.55 -2.73 -27.08
CA GLU A 261 4.86 -1.53 -27.85
C GLU A 261 6.03 -1.74 -28.81
N GLY A 262 6.66 -2.92 -28.75
CA GLY A 262 7.80 -3.25 -29.61
C GLY A 262 8.93 -2.25 -29.46
N MET A 263 9.25 -1.84 -28.21
CA MET A 263 10.21 -0.76 -27.91
C MET A 263 11.37 -0.81 -28.91
N ASN A 264 11.40 0.20 -29.78
CA ASN A 264 12.30 0.26 -30.92
C ASN A 264 13.72 -0.10 -30.48
N LEU A 265 14.32 -1.04 -31.21
CA LEU A 265 15.73 -1.42 -31.19
C LEU A 265 16.67 -0.26 -31.62
N THR A 266 16.41 0.97 -31.21
CA THR A 266 17.17 2.16 -31.65
C THR A 266 17.52 3.08 -30.48
N THR A 267 18.51 2.64 -29.71
CA THR A 267 19.57 3.52 -29.22
C THR A 267 20.87 2.74 -29.51
N ASN A 268 21.70 3.00 -30.51
CA ASN A 268 22.25 4.28 -30.96
C ASN A 268 23.09 4.06 -32.27
N PRO A 269 22.86 4.75 -33.41
CA PRO A 269 23.74 4.68 -34.58
C PRO A 269 24.97 5.60 -34.44
N ILE A 270 25.64 5.62 -33.28
CA ILE A 270 26.97 6.25 -33.14
C ILE A 270 28.05 5.16 -33.30
N LYS A 271 27.92 4.37 -34.36
CA LYS A 271 29.03 3.57 -34.91
C LYS A 271 29.33 3.91 -36.37
N ASP A 272 28.73 4.98 -36.90
CA ASP A 272 28.90 5.42 -38.30
C ASP A 272 29.71 6.71 -38.46
N ARG A 273 30.52 7.10 -37.45
CA ARG A 273 31.44 8.24 -37.54
C ARG A 273 32.92 7.91 -37.29
N LYS A 274 33.31 6.66 -37.54
CA LYS A 274 34.73 6.22 -37.54
C LYS A 274 35.12 5.36 -38.76
N SER A 275 34.50 5.60 -39.90
CA SER A 275 34.89 5.02 -41.20
C SER A 275 34.94 6.07 -42.32
N GLY A 276 35.17 7.33 -41.94
CA GLY A 276 35.32 8.46 -42.86
C GLY A 276 36.47 9.36 -42.48
N VAL A 277 37.67 8.77 -42.34
CA VAL A 277 38.99 9.34 -42.67
C VAL A 277 39.90 8.16 -43.00
#